data_AF-A0A932WLJ4-F1
#
_entry.id   AF-A0A932WLJ4-F1
#
_cell.length_a   1.000
_cell.length_b   1.000
_cell.length_c   1.000
_cell.angle_alpha   90.00
_cell.angle_beta   90.00
_cell.angle_gamma   90.00
#
_symmetry.space_group_name_H-M   'P 1'
#
loop_
_entity.id
_entity.type
_entity.pdbx_description
1 polymer ?
#
loop_
_entity_poly.entity_id
_entity_poly.type
_entity_poly.pdbx_seq_one_letter_code
_entity_poly.pdbx_strand_id
1 'polypeptide(L)'
;MQTNACSLSCGYCPTFCGGKVKRTGLAPEEVATTFMEAHRKGLAQGLFLTSGVPGRAVRMMDRMLASLQILRQREGFRGYVHVKVLPGAETAQVEEASRLATRVSANLEAPGDGYVRALAREKDFGGDLLPKLMLAGRLARDSREQRRRDGMPTAGTTTQFVVGAAGERDRETLGLVARLERERMLHHAHFSAFQPVAGTPMEGAPGTPAVRKLRLYQAEHLLRQYGFGFDELVFGEDGNLPLDDDPKTAWALAHPEHFPLDVLHAPHELLLRVPGLGPKAAAAVIAQRRRVVLRGARDLRRLGVDTARAAHFLALRGRRLAPAPPARQLRLFPHGQHLPQSPFKTAVPPCAYR
;
A
#
# COMPACT_ATOMS: atom_id res chain seq x y z
N MET A 1 4.05 -7.97 16.58
CA MET A 1 2.63 -8.20 16.90
C MET A 1 2.53 -8.41 18.40
N GLN A 2 1.61 -7.77 19.11
CA GLN A 2 1.50 -7.89 20.57
C GLN A 2 0.89 -9.22 21.00
N THR A 3 -0.11 -9.72 20.28
CA THR A 3 -0.56 -11.10 20.42
C THR A 3 -1.06 -11.63 19.09
N ASN A 4 -0.89 -12.92 18.82
CA ASN A 4 -1.49 -13.60 17.68
C ASN A 4 -2.82 -14.31 18.02
N ALA A 5 -3.35 -14.17 19.24
CA ALA A 5 -4.69 -14.61 19.59
C ALA A 5 -5.75 -13.70 18.95
N CYS A 6 -6.79 -14.28 18.35
CA CYS A 6 -7.81 -13.52 17.63
C CYS A 6 -9.18 -14.22 17.69
N SER A 7 -10.25 -13.44 17.86
CA SER A 7 -11.65 -13.87 17.79
C SER A 7 -12.27 -13.67 16.40
N LEU A 8 -11.62 -12.95 15.49
CA LEU A 8 -12.13 -12.69 14.14
C LEU A 8 -11.96 -13.89 13.20
N SER A 9 -12.91 -14.10 12.30
CA SER A 9 -12.97 -15.25 11.38
C SER A 9 -12.41 -14.98 9.98
N CYS A 10 -11.39 -14.12 9.84
CA CYS A 10 -10.84 -13.76 8.53
C CYS A 10 -10.34 -14.99 7.76
N GLY A 11 -10.99 -15.32 6.64
CA GLY A 11 -10.79 -16.58 5.89
C GLY A 11 -9.39 -16.76 5.30
N TYR A 12 -8.67 -15.66 5.07
CA TYR A 12 -7.30 -15.64 4.55
C TYR A 12 -6.23 -15.66 5.65
N CYS A 13 -6.60 -15.51 6.93
CA CYS A 13 -5.67 -15.25 8.01
C CYS A 13 -5.35 -16.54 8.80
N PRO A 14 -4.09 -16.97 8.91
CA PRO A 14 -3.75 -18.18 9.68
C PRO A 14 -4.03 -18.04 11.19
N THR A 15 -4.12 -16.81 11.70
CA THR A 15 -4.39 -16.54 13.11
C THR A 15 -5.87 -16.27 13.38
N PHE A 16 -6.78 -16.57 12.43
CA PHE A 16 -8.23 -16.46 12.66
C PHE A 16 -8.70 -17.30 13.86
N CYS A 17 -9.93 -17.11 14.32
CA CYS A 17 -10.46 -17.77 15.52
C CYS A 17 -10.34 -19.31 15.51
N GLY A 18 -10.53 -19.94 14.35
CA GLY A 18 -10.35 -21.39 14.16
C GLY A 18 -8.94 -21.84 13.80
N GLY A 19 -7.98 -20.91 13.69
CA GLY A 19 -6.61 -21.18 13.26
C GLY A 19 -5.83 -22.02 14.28
N LYS A 20 -5.23 -23.11 13.83
CA LYS A 20 -4.43 -24.04 14.64
C LYS A 20 -2.98 -23.58 14.78
N VAL A 21 -2.79 -22.39 15.35
CA VAL A 21 -1.46 -21.79 15.60
C VAL A 21 -1.21 -21.61 17.10
N LYS A 22 0.04 -21.80 17.55
CA LYS A 22 0.42 -21.53 18.94
C LYS A 22 0.14 -20.07 19.28
N ARG A 23 -0.73 -19.84 20.26
CA ARG A 23 -1.09 -18.48 20.68
C ARG A 23 -0.05 -17.94 21.66
N THR A 24 0.41 -16.72 21.44
CA THR A 24 1.40 -16.02 22.26
C THR A 24 1.00 -14.55 22.35
N GLY A 25 1.15 -13.97 23.54
CA GLY A 25 0.91 -12.56 23.78
C GLY A 25 2.00 -11.96 24.64
N LEU A 26 2.20 -10.65 24.49
CA LEU A 26 3.15 -9.85 25.25
C LEU A 26 2.39 -8.81 26.08
N ALA A 27 2.87 -8.58 27.30
CA ALA A 27 2.48 -7.45 28.11
C ALA A 27 2.96 -6.12 27.48
N PRO A 28 2.30 -4.99 27.77
CA PRO A 28 2.76 -3.68 27.28
C PRO A 28 4.23 -3.37 27.62
N GLU A 29 4.67 -3.74 28.82
CA GLU A 29 6.04 -3.57 29.32
C GLU A 29 7.02 -4.44 28.53
N GLU A 30 6.65 -5.68 28.20
CA GLU A 30 7.47 -6.59 27.40
C GLU A 30 7.64 -6.06 25.98
N VAL A 31 6.57 -5.53 25.36
CA VAL A 31 6.64 -4.89 24.03
C VAL A 31 7.61 -3.72 24.06
N ALA A 32 7.47 -2.82 25.04
CA ALA A 32 8.30 -1.63 25.14
C ALA A 32 9.78 -1.99 25.42
N THR A 33 10.02 -2.88 26.38
CA THR A 33 11.37 -3.33 26.76
C THR A 33 12.07 -4.00 25.58
N THR A 34 11.42 -4.97 24.94
CA THR A 34 11.98 -5.70 23.78
C THR A 34 12.31 -4.74 22.64
N PHE A 35 11.42 -3.78 22.35
CA PHE A 35 11.68 -2.79 21.31
C PHE A 35 12.84 -1.87 21.67
N MET A 36 12.89 -1.35 22.90
CA MET A 36 13.95 -0.43 23.32
C MET A 36 15.32 -1.11 23.37
N GLU A 37 15.40 -2.38 23.74
CA GLU A 37 16.64 -3.17 23.66
C GLU A 37 17.11 -3.34 22.20
N ALA A 38 16.20 -3.72 21.29
CA ALA A 38 16.52 -3.82 19.87
C ALA A 38 16.96 -2.46 19.30
N HIS A 39 16.31 -1.38 19.71
CA HIS A 39 16.64 -0.02 19.29
C HIS A 39 18.03 0.41 19.77
N ARG A 40 18.34 0.23 21.06
CA ARG A 40 19.65 0.56 21.65
C ARG A 40 20.80 -0.21 21.00
N LYS A 41 20.54 -1.43 20.51
CA LYS A 41 21.50 -2.25 19.75
C LYS A 41 21.58 -1.90 18.26
N GLY A 42 20.81 -0.92 17.78
CA GLY A 42 20.76 -0.54 16.37
C GLY A 42 20.02 -1.54 15.46
N LEU A 43 19.33 -2.53 16.03
CA LEU A 43 18.59 -3.56 15.28
C LEU A 43 17.22 -3.06 14.79
N ALA A 44 16.68 -2.02 15.42
CA ALA A 44 15.40 -1.42 15.07
C ALA A 44 15.45 0.10 15.14
N GLN A 45 14.94 0.79 14.11
CA GLN A 45 14.84 2.25 14.07
C GLN A 45 13.43 2.77 14.40
N GLY A 46 12.43 1.87 14.39
CA GLY A 46 11.04 2.19 14.65
C GLY A 46 10.22 0.95 14.93
N LEU A 47 9.02 1.15 15.48
CA LEU A 47 8.11 0.08 15.87
C LEU A 47 6.88 0.06 14.97
N PHE A 48 6.53 -1.12 14.44
CA PHE A 48 5.20 -1.38 13.90
C PHE A 48 4.40 -2.27 14.86
N LEU A 49 3.43 -1.69 15.55
CA LEU A 49 2.60 -2.36 16.54
C LEU A 49 1.24 -2.73 15.97
N THR A 50 0.96 -4.04 15.98
CA THR A 50 -0.32 -4.63 15.58
C THR A 50 -0.64 -5.80 16.49
N SER A 51 -1.87 -6.30 16.44
CA SER A 51 -2.34 -7.40 17.29
C SER A 51 -3.45 -8.18 16.60
N GLY A 52 -3.67 -9.41 17.04
CA GLY A 52 -4.98 -10.07 16.94
C GLY A 52 -5.94 -9.48 17.96
N VAL A 53 -7.19 -9.94 17.96
CA VAL A 53 -8.26 -9.44 18.82
C VAL A 53 -8.69 -10.53 19.80
N PRO A 54 -8.04 -10.74 20.95
CA PRO A 54 -8.50 -11.71 21.94
C PRO A 54 -9.75 -11.20 22.66
N GLY A 55 -10.94 -11.61 22.21
CA GLY A 55 -12.22 -11.19 22.78
C GLY A 55 -12.66 -9.82 22.26
N ARG A 56 -12.73 -8.80 23.14
CA ARG A 56 -13.21 -7.45 22.80
C ARG A 56 -12.06 -6.57 22.30
N ALA A 57 -12.25 -5.96 21.13
CA ALA A 57 -11.25 -5.09 20.50
C ALA A 57 -10.81 -3.91 21.36
N VAL A 58 -11.75 -3.28 22.09
CA VAL A 58 -11.48 -2.16 23.00
C VAL A 58 -10.37 -2.53 23.99
N ARG A 59 -10.50 -3.67 24.69
CA ARG A 59 -9.51 -4.13 25.68
C ARG A 59 -8.13 -4.36 25.06
N MET A 60 -8.07 -4.86 23.82
CA MET A 60 -6.80 -5.06 23.14
C MET A 60 -6.18 -3.75 22.68
N MET A 61 -6.99 -2.79 22.21
CA MET A 61 -6.49 -1.46 21.88
C MET A 61 -5.95 -0.73 23.11
N ASP A 62 -6.59 -0.83 24.27
CA ASP A 62 -6.07 -0.26 25.52
C ASP A 62 -4.66 -0.80 25.84
N ARG A 63 -4.45 -2.11 25.67
CA ARG A 63 -3.12 -2.74 25.85
C ARG A 63 -2.09 -2.27 24.82
N MET A 64 -2.50 -2.06 23.57
CA MET A 64 -1.63 -1.51 22.54
C MET A 64 -1.24 -0.06 22.87
N LEU A 65 -2.21 0.76 23.28
CA LEU A 65 -2.00 2.16 23.68
C LEU A 65 -1.12 2.26 24.93
N ALA A 66 -1.30 1.39 25.92
CA ALA A 66 -0.41 1.32 27.09
C ALA A 66 1.06 1.08 26.68
N SER A 67 1.29 0.23 25.68
CA SER A 67 2.64 0.00 25.14
C SER A 67 3.23 1.28 24.55
N LEU A 68 2.40 2.04 23.81
CA LEU A 68 2.80 3.32 23.25
C LEU A 68 3.05 4.39 24.32
N GLN A 69 2.23 4.44 25.37
CA GLN A 69 2.39 5.37 26.48
C GLN A 69 3.70 5.11 27.22
N ILE A 70 4.05 3.84 27.50
CA ILE A 70 5.35 3.47 28.07
C ILE A 70 6.49 3.99 27.18
N LEU A 71 6.42 3.73 25.87
CA LEU A 71 7.46 4.17 24.93
C LEU A 71 7.62 5.70 24.90
N ARG A 72 6.51 6.46 24.89
CA ARG A 72 6.56 7.92 24.78
C ARG A 72 6.88 8.62 26.10
N GLN A 73 6.29 8.17 27.19
CA GLN A 73 6.30 8.90 28.46
C GLN A 73 7.40 8.40 29.40
N ARG A 74 7.59 7.08 29.50
CA ARG A 74 8.60 6.48 30.39
C ARG A 74 9.95 6.33 29.69
N GLU A 75 9.99 5.76 28.50
CA GLU A 75 11.26 5.51 27.79
C GLU A 75 11.73 6.72 26.97
N GLY A 76 10.88 7.76 26.83
CA GLY A 76 11.21 8.99 26.09
C GLY A 76 11.49 8.76 24.60
N PHE A 77 11.07 7.64 24.02
CA PHE A 77 11.33 7.33 22.61
C PHE A 77 10.54 8.28 21.72
N ARG A 78 11.24 9.04 20.87
CA ARG A 78 10.65 10.00 19.90
C ARG A 78 10.71 9.52 18.45
N GLY A 79 11.25 8.33 18.21
CA GLY A 79 11.38 7.76 16.86
C GLY A 79 10.05 7.29 16.27
N TYR A 80 10.16 6.63 15.11
CA TYR A 80 9.01 6.21 14.31
C TYR A 80 8.20 5.11 15.02
N VAL A 81 6.90 5.36 15.22
CA VAL A 81 5.95 4.33 15.67
C VAL A 81 4.75 4.30 14.76
N HIS A 82 4.43 3.13 14.22
CA HIS A 82 3.24 2.86 13.44
C HIS A 82 2.34 1.91 14.22
N VAL A 83 1.10 2.33 14.52
CA VAL A 83 0.10 1.49 15.15
C VAL A 83 -1.04 1.15 14.20
N LYS A 84 -1.45 -0.11 14.19
CA LYS A 84 -2.65 -0.58 13.48
C LYS A 84 -3.84 -0.61 14.42
N VAL A 85 -4.80 0.29 14.20
CA VAL A 85 -6.10 0.31 14.88
C VAL A 85 -6.87 -0.96 14.52
N LEU A 86 -7.44 -1.59 15.54
CA LEU A 86 -8.19 -2.83 15.40
C LEU A 86 -9.66 -2.55 15.01
N PRO A 87 -10.31 -3.47 14.27
CA PRO A 87 -11.76 -3.42 14.07
C PRO A 87 -12.48 -3.41 15.42
N GLY A 88 -13.48 -2.54 15.60
CA GLY A 88 -14.17 -2.35 16.88
C GLY A 88 -13.46 -1.49 17.92
N ALA A 89 -12.36 -0.80 17.58
CA ALA A 89 -11.78 0.24 18.43
C ALA A 89 -12.73 1.45 18.60
N GLU A 90 -12.67 2.14 19.72
CA GLU A 90 -13.48 3.34 19.97
C GLU A 90 -12.81 4.61 19.41
N THR A 91 -13.62 5.65 19.17
CA THR A 91 -13.16 6.98 18.71
C THR A 91 -12.01 7.52 19.57
N ALA A 92 -12.17 7.51 20.90
CA ALA A 92 -11.15 7.98 21.84
C ALA A 92 -9.82 7.20 21.72
N GLN A 93 -9.88 5.91 21.38
CA GLN A 93 -8.69 5.09 21.16
C GLN A 93 -7.96 5.45 19.86
N VAL A 94 -8.70 5.85 18.82
CA VAL A 94 -8.12 6.35 17.56
C VAL A 94 -7.47 7.72 17.78
N GLU A 95 -8.09 8.58 18.59
CA GLU A 95 -7.54 9.89 18.97
C GLU A 95 -6.23 9.74 19.75
N GLU A 96 -6.21 8.89 20.80
CA GLU A 96 -5.00 8.66 21.58
C GLU A 96 -3.91 7.97 20.75
N ALA A 97 -4.27 7.01 19.88
CA ALA A 97 -3.32 6.43 18.92
C ALA A 97 -2.68 7.50 18.02
N SER A 98 -3.48 8.45 17.52
CA SER A 98 -3.02 9.55 16.66
C SER A 98 -2.12 10.54 17.41
N ARG A 99 -2.28 10.66 18.73
CA ARG A 99 -1.42 11.49 19.59
C ARG A 99 -0.08 10.82 19.88
N LEU A 100 -0.04 9.50 20.03
CA LEU A 100 1.15 8.74 20.42
C LEU A 100 1.98 8.23 19.24
N ALA A 101 1.35 7.96 18.09
CA ALA A 101 2.00 7.32 16.94
C ALA A 101 2.40 8.31 15.82
N THR A 102 3.47 7.96 15.09
CA THR A 102 3.91 8.63 13.85
C THR A 102 3.10 8.21 12.63
N ARG A 103 2.42 7.06 12.71
CA ARG A 103 1.60 6.52 11.64
C ARG A 103 0.46 5.71 12.26
N VAL A 104 -0.75 5.98 11.82
CA VAL A 104 -1.92 5.20 12.18
C VAL A 104 -2.38 4.44 10.93
N SER A 105 -2.76 3.17 11.08
CA SER A 105 -3.43 2.43 10.02
C SER A 105 -4.67 1.72 10.49
N ALA A 106 -5.65 1.61 9.60
CA ALA A 106 -6.73 0.66 9.70
C ALA A 106 -6.77 -0.14 8.39
N ASN A 107 -6.79 -1.46 8.48
CA ASN A 107 -6.92 -2.29 7.27
C ASN A 107 -8.37 -2.26 6.81
N LEU A 108 -8.61 -1.81 5.58
CA LEU A 108 -9.93 -1.91 4.95
C LEU A 108 -10.19 -3.32 4.41
N GLU A 109 -9.12 -4.09 4.15
CA GLU A 109 -9.13 -5.44 3.60
C GLU A 109 -9.61 -5.52 2.14
N ALA A 110 -10.75 -4.91 1.80
CA ALA A 110 -11.33 -4.88 0.45
C ALA A 110 -12.15 -3.57 0.22
N PRO A 111 -12.54 -3.22 -1.00
CA PRO A 111 -13.13 -1.91 -1.32
C PRO A 111 -14.65 -1.85 -1.12
N GLY A 112 -15.16 -2.38 -0.01
CA GLY A 112 -16.59 -2.28 0.32
C GLY A 112 -17.11 -3.40 1.21
N ASP A 113 -18.33 -3.21 1.74
CA ASP A 113 -18.96 -4.12 2.70
C ASP A 113 -19.18 -5.54 2.16
N GLY A 114 -19.65 -5.67 0.92
CA GLY A 114 -19.86 -6.97 0.29
C GLY A 114 -18.58 -7.80 0.24
N TYR A 115 -17.48 -7.17 -0.19
CA TYR A 115 -16.17 -7.80 -0.26
C TYR A 115 -15.62 -8.13 1.14
N VAL A 116 -15.71 -7.19 2.08
CA VAL A 116 -15.19 -7.40 3.45
C VAL A 116 -15.94 -8.52 4.17
N ARG A 117 -17.28 -8.60 4.03
CA ARG A 117 -18.08 -9.68 4.61
C ARG A 117 -17.75 -11.04 4.02
N ALA A 118 -17.36 -11.11 2.74
CA ALA A 118 -16.87 -12.34 2.12
C ALA A 118 -15.54 -12.81 2.75
N LEU A 119 -14.72 -11.88 3.24
CA LEU A 119 -13.44 -12.19 3.88
C LEU A 119 -13.56 -12.47 5.39
N ALA A 120 -14.42 -11.76 6.10
CA ALA A 120 -14.60 -11.89 7.54
C ALA A 120 -16.00 -11.41 7.97
N ARG A 121 -16.77 -12.28 8.63
CA ARG A 121 -18.17 -12.01 8.97
C ARG A 121 -18.34 -10.88 10.00
N GLU A 122 -17.38 -10.73 10.91
CA GLU A 122 -17.44 -9.77 12.00
C GLU A 122 -16.91 -8.38 11.63
N LYS A 123 -16.36 -8.21 10.43
CA LYS A 123 -15.83 -6.93 9.96
C LYS A 123 -16.89 -6.17 9.16
N ASP A 124 -16.96 -4.87 9.41
CA ASP A 124 -17.86 -3.94 8.75
C ASP A 124 -17.03 -2.84 8.08
N PHE A 125 -17.09 -2.74 6.76
CA PHE A 125 -16.30 -1.74 6.04
C PHE A 125 -16.85 -0.34 6.31
N GLY A 126 -18.15 -0.14 6.07
CA GLY A 126 -18.80 1.16 6.11
C GLY A 126 -19.09 1.65 7.53
N GLY A 127 -19.45 0.75 8.44
CA GLY A 127 -19.80 1.06 9.82
C GLY A 127 -18.60 1.10 10.77
N ASP A 128 -17.48 0.44 10.44
CA ASP A 128 -16.38 0.26 11.38
C ASP A 128 -15.01 0.67 10.82
N LEU A 129 -14.55 0.04 9.74
CA LEU A 129 -13.16 0.18 9.26
C LEU A 129 -12.90 1.55 8.60
N LEU A 130 -13.76 1.95 7.66
CA LEU A 130 -13.61 3.20 6.92
C LEU A 130 -13.77 4.43 7.82
N PRO A 131 -14.79 4.53 8.71
CA PRO A 131 -14.93 5.67 9.62
C PRO A 131 -13.68 5.91 10.49
N LYS A 132 -13.04 4.85 10.99
CA LYS A 132 -11.79 4.96 11.78
C LYS A 132 -10.62 5.46 10.96
N LEU A 133 -10.47 4.96 9.73
CA LEU A 133 -9.44 5.43 8.83
C LEU A 133 -9.64 6.92 8.52
N MET A 134 -10.88 7.34 8.25
CA MET A 134 -11.22 8.74 7.99
C MET A 134 -11.00 9.62 9.23
N LEU A 135 -11.33 9.14 10.43
CA LEU A 135 -11.04 9.85 11.68
C LEU A 135 -9.54 10.07 11.86
N ALA A 136 -8.72 9.01 11.73
CA ALA A 136 -7.27 9.12 11.78
C ALA A 136 -6.72 10.06 10.70
N GLY A 137 -7.30 10.02 9.49
CA GLY A 137 -7.02 10.95 8.39
C GLY A 137 -7.28 12.42 8.72
N ARG A 138 -8.45 12.72 9.31
CA ARG A 138 -8.80 14.08 9.76
C ARG A 138 -7.83 14.57 10.84
N LEU A 139 -7.60 13.77 11.87
CA LEU A 139 -6.66 14.10 12.96
C LEU A 139 -5.24 14.35 12.44
N ALA A 140 -4.78 13.51 11.50
CA ALA A 140 -3.51 13.68 10.81
C ALA A 140 -3.43 14.99 10.04
N ARG A 141 -4.47 15.32 9.25
CA ARG A 141 -4.55 16.57 8.48
C ARG A 141 -4.54 17.79 9.40
N ASP A 142 -5.44 17.81 10.38
CA ASP A 142 -5.62 18.94 11.29
C ASP A 142 -4.33 19.18 12.11
N SER A 143 -3.63 18.11 12.51
CA SER A 143 -2.32 18.23 13.17
C SER A 143 -1.21 18.82 12.29
N ARG A 144 -1.24 18.62 10.97
CA ARG A 144 -0.26 19.22 10.04
C ARG A 144 -0.51 20.71 9.88
N GLU A 145 -1.78 21.08 9.79
CA GLU A 145 -2.21 22.47 9.62
C GLU A 145 -1.91 23.29 10.88
N GLN A 146 -2.08 22.71 12.06
CA GLN A 146 -1.79 23.34 13.35
C GLN A 146 -0.30 23.43 13.71
N ARG A 147 0.62 22.89 12.87
CA ARG A 147 2.08 22.87 13.09
C ARG A 147 2.46 22.54 14.54
N ARG A 148 2.03 21.37 15.03
CA ARG A 148 2.30 20.93 16.40
C ARG A 148 3.73 21.26 16.85
N ARG A 149 3.83 22.03 17.94
CA ARG A 149 5.09 22.54 18.51
C ARG A 149 5.82 21.53 19.40
N ASP A 150 5.24 20.35 19.62
CA ASP A 150 5.78 19.32 20.52
C ASP A 150 6.93 18.49 19.90
N GLY A 151 7.27 18.75 18.63
CA GLY A 151 8.34 18.05 17.91
C GLY A 151 8.01 16.59 17.58
N MET A 152 6.77 16.14 17.84
CA MET A 152 6.33 14.81 17.48
C MET A 152 5.94 14.77 16.00
N PRO A 153 6.37 13.73 15.24
CA PRO A 153 6.03 13.64 13.83
C PRO A 153 4.52 13.54 13.65
N THR A 154 3.94 14.32 12.73
CA THR A 154 2.50 14.22 12.47
C THR A 154 2.15 12.84 11.93
N ALA A 155 1.13 12.21 12.53
CA ALA A 155 0.64 10.92 12.08
C ALA A 155 0.34 10.97 10.57
N GLY A 156 0.94 10.09 9.78
CA GLY A 156 0.36 9.73 8.49
C GLY A 156 -0.76 8.72 8.70
N THR A 157 -1.59 8.51 7.68
CA THR A 157 -2.61 7.46 7.70
C THR A 157 -2.36 6.46 6.59
N THR A 158 -2.46 5.18 6.88
CA THR A 158 -2.25 4.09 5.90
C THR A 158 -3.35 3.07 5.98
N THR A 159 -3.55 2.33 4.90
CA THR A 159 -4.46 1.19 4.89
C THR A 159 -3.84 0.02 4.13
N GLN A 160 -4.50 -1.14 4.18
CA GLN A 160 -4.09 -2.33 3.47
C GLN A 160 -5.29 -3.08 2.89
N PHE A 161 -5.09 -3.61 1.69
CA PHE A 161 -6.02 -4.50 0.98
C PHE A 161 -5.41 -5.90 0.79
N VAL A 162 -6.26 -6.93 0.80
CA VAL A 162 -5.93 -8.32 0.46
C VAL A 162 -6.45 -8.59 -0.96
N VAL A 163 -5.58 -8.32 -1.94
CA VAL A 163 -5.93 -8.24 -3.36
C VAL A 163 -6.34 -9.61 -3.91
N GLY A 164 -7.52 -9.67 -4.51
CA GLY A 164 -8.14 -10.78 -5.19
C GLY A 164 -8.79 -11.81 -4.28
N ALA A 165 -8.72 -11.64 -2.96
CA ALA A 165 -9.33 -12.59 -2.03
C ALA A 165 -10.87 -12.59 -2.11
N ALA A 166 -11.48 -11.44 -2.38
CA ALA A 166 -12.93 -11.29 -2.41
C ALA A 166 -13.51 -11.20 -3.83
N GLY A 167 -12.67 -11.36 -4.85
CA GLY A 167 -13.06 -11.15 -6.26
C GLY A 167 -13.27 -9.66 -6.61
N GLU A 168 -12.76 -8.74 -5.80
CA GLU A 168 -12.85 -7.32 -6.07
C GLU A 168 -12.02 -6.89 -7.29
N ARG A 169 -12.45 -5.83 -7.98
CA ARG A 169 -11.75 -5.30 -9.16
C ARG A 169 -10.76 -4.20 -8.78
N ASP A 170 -9.70 -4.07 -9.58
CA ASP A 170 -8.68 -3.04 -9.35
C ASP A 170 -9.28 -1.62 -9.45
N ARG A 171 -10.26 -1.42 -10.34
CA ARG A 171 -10.97 -0.14 -10.49
C ARG A 171 -11.68 0.31 -9.22
N GLU A 172 -12.33 -0.60 -8.50
CA GLU A 172 -13.01 -0.29 -7.22
C GLU A 172 -12.00 0.03 -6.12
N THR A 173 -10.93 -0.76 -6.05
CA THR A 173 -9.85 -0.57 -5.08
C THR A 173 -9.14 0.77 -5.29
N LEU A 174 -8.70 1.05 -6.52
CA LEU A 174 -8.01 2.29 -6.85
C LEU A 174 -8.94 3.50 -6.79
N GLY A 175 -10.22 3.34 -7.13
CA GLY A 175 -11.20 4.43 -7.00
C GLY A 175 -11.38 4.86 -5.55
N LEU A 176 -11.47 3.90 -4.63
CA LEU A 176 -11.50 4.17 -3.20
C LEU A 176 -10.19 4.83 -2.71
N VAL A 177 -9.03 4.29 -3.10
CA VAL A 177 -7.72 4.87 -2.73
C VAL A 177 -7.58 6.29 -3.24
N ALA A 178 -7.85 6.54 -4.52
CA ALA A 178 -7.76 7.84 -5.15
C ALA A 178 -8.67 8.87 -4.44
N ARG A 179 -9.89 8.47 -4.08
CA ARG A 179 -10.81 9.32 -3.31
C ARG A 179 -10.23 9.69 -1.95
N LEU A 180 -9.77 8.71 -1.18
CA LEU A 180 -9.24 8.92 0.17
C LEU A 180 -7.96 9.78 0.17
N GLU A 181 -7.10 9.62 -0.83
CA GLU A 181 -5.89 10.44 -0.98
C GLU A 181 -6.23 11.88 -1.38
N ARG A 182 -7.16 12.07 -2.32
CA ARG A 182 -7.64 13.40 -2.74
C ARG A 182 -8.28 14.15 -1.57
N GLU A 183 -9.06 13.46 -0.74
CA GLU A 183 -9.65 14.00 0.48
C GLU A 183 -8.63 14.22 1.62
N ARG A 184 -7.36 13.85 1.41
CA ARG A 184 -6.26 13.88 2.40
C ARG A 184 -6.53 13.01 3.63
N MET A 185 -7.37 11.99 3.50
CA MET A 185 -7.67 11.01 4.54
C MET A 185 -6.65 9.87 4.58
N LEU A 186 -5.96 9.62 3.48
CA LEU A 186 -4.98 8.56 3.33
C LEU A 186 -3.64 9.12 2.84
N HIS A 187 -2.54 8.67 3.43
CA HIS A 187 -1.22 8.90 2.85
C HIS A 187 -1.01 7.94 1.68
N HIS A 188 -1.03 6.63 1.90
CA HIS A 188 -0.87 5.64 0.83
C HIS A 188 -1.52 4.32 1.23
N ALA A 189 -1.80 3.47 0.24
CA ALA A 189 -2.32 2.13 0.45
C ALA A 189 -1.22 1.06 0.34
N HIS A 190 -1.39 -0.03 1.10
CA HIS A 190 -0.62 -1.26 0.94
C HIS A 190 -1.47 -2.32 0.25
N PHE A 191 -0.86 -3.07 -0.66
CA PHE A 191 -1.50 -4.15 -1.39
C PHE A 191 -0.79 -5.46 -1.08
N SER A 192 -1.54 -6.44 -0.58
CA SER A 192 -1.05 -7.80 -0.40
C SER A 192 -1.79 -8.71 -1.35
N ALA A 193 -1.10 -9.33 -2.31
CA ALA A 193 -1.71 -10.38 -3.12
C ALA A 193 -2.21 -11.50 -2.20
N PHE A 194 -3.46 -11.91 -2.36
CA PHE A 194 -3.99 -13.08 -1.69
C PHE A 194 -3.15 -14.31 -2.06
N GLN A 195 -2.79 -15.09 -1.05
CA GLN A 195 -2.20 -16.40 -1.20
C GLN A 195 -2.98 -17.34 -0.28
N PRO A 196 -3.49 -18.48 -0.78
CA PRO A 196 -4.11 -19.46 0.09
C PRO A 196 -3.10 -19.92 1.14
N VAL A 197 -3.59 -20.14 2.34
CA VAL A 197 -2.80 -20.63 3.47
C VAL A 197 -3.45 -21.90 3.98
N ALA A 198 -2.67 -22.97 4.09
CA ALA A 198 -3.16 -24.25 4.58
C ALA A 198 -3.83 -24.11 5.96
N GLY A 199 -4.98 -24.76 6.13
CA GLY A 199 -5.76 -24.74 7.36
C GLY A 199 -6.61 -23.49 7.55
N THR A 200 -6.69 -22.58 6.58
CA THR A 200 -7.65 -21.47 6.60
C THR A 200 -8.89 -21.78 5.75
N PRO A 201 -10.04 -21.13 5.99
CA PRO A 201 -11.25 -21.34 5.18
C PRO A 201 -11.08 -21.08 3.68
N MET A 202 -10.02 -20.35 3.30
CA MET A 202 -9.70 -20.02 1.91
C MET A 202 -8.50 -20.79 1.37
N GLU A 203 -8.10 -21.90 1.99
CA GLU A 203 -6.96 -22.71 1.52
C GLU A 203 -7.14 -23.26 0.10
N GLY A 204 -8.38 -23.50 -0.35
CA GLY A 204 -8.70 -23.98 -1.70
C GLY A 204 -8.94 -22.87 -2.73
N ALA A 205 -8.89 -21.59 -2.32
CA ALA A 205 -9.14 -20.47 -3.23
C ALA A 205 -7.92 -20.20 -4.13
N PRO A 206 -8.13 -19.73 -5.37
CA PRO A 206 -7.02 -19.40 -6.27
C PRO A 206 -6.19 -18.23 -5.72
N GLY A 207 -4.87 -18.38 -5.74
CA GLY A 207 -3.95 -17.31 -5.35
C GLY A 207 -3.93 -16.17 -6.35
N THR A 208 -3.75 -14.95 -5.87
CA THR A 208 -3.61 -13.75 -6.71
C THR A 208 -2.19 -13.65 -7.27
N PRO A 209 -2.01 -13.45 -8.58
CA PRO A 209 -0.68 -13.28 -9.15
C PRO A 209 0.06 -12.08 -8.55
N ALA A 210 1.33 -12.27 -8.22
CA ALA A 210 2.17 -11.21 -7.63
C ALA A 210 2.27 -9.95 -8.51
N VAL A 211 2.14 -10.10 -9.83
CA VAL A 211 2.14 -8.97 -10.76
C VAL A 211 0.93 -8.05 -10.55
N ARG A 212 -0.24 -8.56 -10.16
CA ARG A 212 -1.46 -7.74 -9.97
C ARG A 212 -1.24 -6.76 -8.82
N LYS A 213 -0.65 -7.25 -7.72
CA LYS A 213 -0.16 -6.41 -6.61
C LYS A 213 0.82 -5.34 -7.10
N LEU A 214 1.78 -5.70 -7.95
CA LEU A 214 2.74 -4.74 -8.51
C LEU A 214 2.04 -3.66 -9.36
N ARG A 215 1.05 -4.04 -10.17
CA ARG A 215 0.26 -3.09 -10.98
C ARG A 215 -0.51 -2.10 -10.12
N LEU A 216 -1.13 -2.55 -9.05
CA LEU A 216 -1.81 -1.67 -8.08
C LEU A 216 -0.83 -0.68 -7.43
N TYR A 217 0.36 -1.12 -7.00
CA TYR A 217 1.39 -0.23 -6.48
C TYR A 217 1.87 0.78 -7.52
N GLN A 218 2.06 0.35 -8.77
CA GLN A 218 2.45 1.25 -9.85
C GLN A 218 1.37 2.28 -10.14
N ALA A 219 0.09 1.88 -10.21
CA ALA A 219 -1.03 2.77 -10.47
C ALA A 219 -1.21 3.80 -9.34
N GLU A 220 -1.21 3.36 -8.08
CA GLU A 220 -1.27 4.25 -6.91
C GLU A 220 -0.12 5.26 -6.90
N HIS A 221 1.08 4.81 -7.27
CA HIS A 221 2.24 5.68 -7.38
C HIS A 221 2.08 6.75 -8.47
N LEU A 222 1.45 6.43 -9.60
CA LEU A 222 1.13 7.41 -10.64
C LEU A 222 0.15 8.48 -10.13
N LEU A 223 -0.89 8.07 -9.40
CA LEU A 223 -1.85 8.99 -8.79
C LEU A 223 -1.16 9.96 -7.82
N ARG A 224 -0.30 9.44 -6.93
CA ARG A 224 0.38 10.25 -5.90
C ARG A 224 1.52 11.12 -6.42
N GLN A 225 2.36 10.61 -7.32
CA GLN A 225 3.64 11.25 -7.66
C GLN A 225 3.75 11.76 -9.09
N TYR A 226 2.89 11.32 -10.00
CA TYR A 226 2.94 11.69 -11.41
C TYR A 226 1.78 12.62 -11.82
N GLY A 227 0.88 12.92 -10.89
CA GLY A 227 -0.31 13.75 -11.14
C GLY A 227 -1.26 13.09 -12.13
N PHE A 228 -1.33 11.76 -12.17
CA PHE A 228 -2.37 11.05 -12.92
C PHE A 228 -3.73 11.25 -12.24
N GLY A 229 -4.75 11.49 -13.04
CA GLY A 229 -6.14 11.32 -12.65
C GLY A 229 -6.52 9.84 -12.58
N PHE A 230 -7.55 9.53 -11.80
CA PHE A 230 -8.09 8.17 -11.75
C PHE A 230 -8.62 7.71 -13.11
N ASP A 231 -9.25 8.62 -13.86
CA ASP A 231 -9.81 8.34 -15.19
C ASP A 231 -8.73 8.19 -16.28
N GLU A 232 -7.47 8.56 -15.98
CA GLU A 232 -6.33 8.24 -16.84
C GLU A 232 -5.85 6.79 -16.66
N LEU A 233 -6.31 6.04 -15.65
CA LEU A 233 -5.90 4.65 -15.51
C LEU A 233 -6.64 3.76 -16.50
N VAL A 234 -5.90 2.97 -17.27
CA VAL A 234 -6.46 2.02 -18.24
C VAL A 234 -6.86 0.73 -17.52
N PHE A 235 -8.15 0.40 -17.58
CA PHE A 235 -8.72 -0.84 -17.05
C PHE A 235 -9.25 -1.70 -18.20
N GLY A 236 -9.14 -3.02 -18.06
CA GLY A 236 -9.81 -3.98 -18.95
C GLY A 236 -11.32 -4.02 -18.73
N GLU A 237 -12.03 -4.79 -19.56
CA GLU A 237 -13.49 -5.02 -19.43
C GLU A 237 -13.85 -5.68 -18.09
N ASP A 238 -12.94 -6.48 -17.53
CA ASP A 238 -13.06 -7.09 -16.21
C ASP A 238 -12.85 -6.10 -15.05
N GLY A 239 -12.52 -4.84 -15.36
CA GLY A 239 -12.25 -3.80 -14.38
C GLY A 239 -10.89 -3.90 -13.69
N ASN A 240 -9.98 -4.76 -14.17
CA ASN A 240 -8.63 -4.89 -13.64
C ASN A 240 -7.59 -4.17 -14.48
N LEU A 241 -6.43 -3.91 -13.88
CA LEU A 241 -5.29 -3.36 -14.62
C LEU A 241 -4.69 -4.44 -15.53
N PRO A 242 -4.21 -4.06 -16.74
CA PRO A 242 -3.43 -4.97 -17.57
C PRO A 242 -2.24 -5.56 -16.81
N LEU A 243 -2.08 -6.88 -16.89
CA LEU A 243 -1.00 -7.56 -16.19
C LEU A 243 0.33 -7.52 -16.98
N ASP A 244 0.27 -7.43 -18.31
CA ASP A 244 1.47 -7.47 -19.16
C ASP A 244 2.15 -6.10 -19.27
N ASP A 245 1.38 -5.02 -19.31
CA ASP A 245 1.87 -3.65 -19.38
C ASP A 245 1.77 -2.97 -18.01
N ASP A 246 2.82 -2.24 -17.59
CA ASP A 246 2.67 -1.38 -16.42
C ASP A 246 1.70 -0.24 -16.72
N PRO A 247 1.00 0.32 -15.71
CA PRO A 247 -0.09 1.28 -15.93
C PRO A 247 0.30 2.48 -16.78
N LYS A 248 1.56 2.92 -16.70
CA LYS A 248 2.07 4.05 -17.48
C LYS A 248 2.28 3.69 -18.96
N THR A 249 2.78 2.48 -19.22
CA THR A 249 2.90 1.93 -20.58
C THR A 249 1.51 1.66 -21.17
N ALA A 250 0.58 1.09 -20.39
CA ALA A 250 -0.79 0.87 -20.82
C ALA A 250 -1.48 2.19 -21.23
N TRP A 251 -1.31 3.25 -20.43
CA TRP A 251 -1.79 4.58 -20.81
C TRP A 251 -1.19 5.08 -22.12
N ALA A 252 0.13 4.95 -22.29
CA ALA A 252 0.83 5.48 -23.45
C ALA A 252 0.41 4.80 -24.76
N LEU A 253 0.04 3.52 -24.70
CA LEU A 253 -0.43 2.74 -25.84
C LEU A 253 -1.91 3.00 -26.16
N ALA A 254 -2.71 3.30 -25.13
CA ALA A 254 -4.11 3.67 -25.30
C ALA A 254 -4.27 5.09 -25.87
N HIS A 255 -3.24 5.94 -25.77
CA HIS A 255 -3.26 7.33 -26.23
C HIS A 255 -2.15 7.62 -27.26
N PRO A 256 -2.15 6.94 -28.43
CA PRO A 256 -1.12 7.11 -29.45
C PRO A 256 -1.07 8.54 -30.02
N GLU A 257 -2.15 9.30 -29.93
CA GLU A 257 -2.25 10.71 -30.36
C GLU A 257 -1.26 11.64 -29.66
N HIS A 258 -0.76 11.26 -28.47
CA HIS A 258 0.26 12.01 -27.75
C HIS A 258 1.70 11.68 -28.18
N PHE A 259 1.91 10.68 -29.05
CA PHE A 259 3.23 10.14 -29.36
C PHE A 259 3.56 10.11 -30.86
N PRO A 260 4.82 10.43 -31.24
CA PRO A 260 5.97 10.63 -30.38
C PRO A 260 6.01 12.06 -29.82
N LEU A 261 6.35 12.17 -28.54
CA LEU A 261 6.39 13.44 -27.84
C LEU A 261 7.73 14.14 -28.08
N ASP A 262 7.71 15.35 -28.63
CA ASP A 262 8.94 16.15 -28.81
C ASP A 262 9.48 16.64 -27.47
N VAL A 263 10.60 16.07 -27.04
CA VAL A 263 11.26 16.34 -25.76
C VAL A 263 11.63 17.83 -25.59
N LEU A 264 11.89 18.55 -26.70
CA LEU A 264 12.31 19.94 -26.64
C LEU A 264 11.18 20.89 -26.23
N HIS A 265 9.93 20.54 -26.54
CA HIS A 265 8.79 21.45 -26.40
C HIS A 265 7.75 20.92 -25.41
N ALA A 266 7.69 19.60 -25.19
CA ALA A 266 6.64 18.98 -24.38
C ALA A 266 6.49 19.57 -22.97
N PRO A 267 5.28 19.79 -22.47
CA PRO A 267 5.07 20.21 -21.08
C PRO A 267 5.49 19.11 -20.10
N HIS A 268 5.75 19.51 -18.85
CA HIS A 268 6.14 18.59 -17.78
C HIS A 268 5.14 17.45 -17.58
N GLU A 269 3.85 17.78 -17.60
CA GLU A 269 2.77 16.82 -17.40
C GLU A 269 2.80 15.68 -18.43
N LEU A 270 2.97 16.01 -19.71
CA LEU A 270 3.08 15.00 -20.77
C LEU A 270 4.39 14.20 -20.69
N LEU A 271 5.50 14.82 -20.29
CA LEU A 271 6.75 14.08 -20.02
C LEU A 271 6.55 13.03 -18.90
N LEU A 272 5.72 13.35 -17.90
CA LEU A 272 5.35 12.40 -16.84
C LEU A 272 4.43 11.27 -17.32
N ARG A 273 3.93 11.29 -18.55
CA ARG A 273 3.16 10.18 -19.15
C ARG A 273 4.03 9.23 -19.98
N VAL A 274 5.24 9.64 -20.37
CA VAL A 274 6.16 8.82 -21.16
C VAL A 274 6.74 7.65 -20.34
N PRO A 275 6.56 6.38 -20.74
CA PRO A 275 7.17 5.23 -20.07
C PRO A 275 8.70 5.39 -19.98
N GLY A 276 9.28 5.07 -18.82
CA GLY A 276 10.72 5.25 -18.58
C GLY A 276 11.16 6.66 -18.15
N LEU A 277 10.24 7.62 -18.03
CA LEU A 277 10.50 8.93 -17.40
C LEU A 277 9.89 8.98 -15.99
N GLY A 278 10.69 9.30 -14.97
CA GLY A 278 10.22 9.65 -13.63
C GLY A 278 10.20 11.17 -13.40
N PRO A 279 9.64 11.68 -12.27
CA PRO A 279 9.56 13.10 -11.99
C PRO A 279 10.91 13.82 -11.98
N LYS A 280 11.94 13.18 -11.40
CA LYS A 280 13.31 13.72 -11.41
C LYS A 280 13.86 13.85 -12.83
N ALA A 281 13.65 12.84 -13.68
CA ALA A 281 14.12 12.85 -15.06
C ALA A 281 13.35 13.87 -15.91
N ALA A 282 12.04 13.96 -15.76
CA ALA A 282 11.21 14.96 -16.44
C ALA A 282 11.62 16.39 -16.06
N ALA A 283 11.85 16.67 -14.78
CA ALA A 283 12.34 17.95 -14.31
C ALA A 283 13.75 18.26 -14.86
N ALA A 284 14.66 17.27 -14.87
CA ALA A 284 15.99 17.42 -15.44
C ALA A 284 15.96 17.73 -16.95
N VAL A 285 15.08 17.06 -17.71
CA VAL A 285 14.85 17.32 -19.14
C VAL A 285 14.41 18.77 -19.37
N ILE A 286 13.43 19.27 -18.61
CA ILE A 286 12.95 20.66 -18.76
C ILE A 286 14.04 21.67 -18.42
N ALA A 287 14.79 21.43 -17.34
CA ALA A 287 15.87 22.31 -16.93
C ALA A 287 16.99 22.37 -17.98
N GLN A 288 17.35 21.22 -18.55
CA GLN A 288 18.49 21.09 -19.45
C GLN A 288 18.19 21.47 -20.89
N ARG A 289 16.98 21.21 -21.41
CA ARG A 289 16.63 21.58 -22.79
C ARG A 289 16.66 23.08 -23.07
N ARG A 290 16.67 23.90 -22.01
CA ARG A 290 16.83 25.37 -22.09
C ARG A 290 18.29 25.83 -22.12
N ARG A 291 19.23 24.95 -21.74
CA ARG A 291 20.66 25.29 -21.52
C ARG A 291 21.59 24.58 -22.50
N VAL A 292 21.22 23.38 -22.93
CA VAL A 292 22.05 22.53 -23.78
C VAL A 292 21.27 21.95 -24.94
N VAL A 293 22.00 21.69 -26.03
CA VAL A 293 21.46 20.95 -27.17
C VAL A 293 21.46 19.45 -26.85
N LEU A 294 20.28 18.88 -26.67
CA LEU A 294 20.08 17.44 -26.59
C LEU A 294 20.23 16.84 -27.98
N ARG A 295 21.22 15.96 -28.18
CA ARG A 295 21.56 15.38 -29.49
C ARG A 295 20.92 14.02 -29.75
N GLY A 296 20.53 13.29 -28.70
CA GLY A 296 19.89 11.99 -28.86
C GLY A 296 19.74 11.21 -27.55
N ALA A 297 19.47 9.92 -27.67
CA ALA A 297 19.18 9.03 -26.54
C ALA A 297 20.27 9.00 -25.46
N ARG A 298 21.56 9.14 -25.83
CA ARG A 298 22.67 9.16 -24.86
C ARG A 298 22.56 10.35 -23.90
N ASP A 299 22.16 11.51 -24.38
CA ASP A 299 22.01 12.69 -23.56
C ASP A 299 20.82 12.55 -22.61
N LEU A 300 19.71 11.96 -23.10
CA LEU A 300 18.54 11.67 -22.26
C LEU A 300 18.87 10.67 -21.14
N ARG A 301 19.66 9.62 -21.42
CA ARG A 301 20.12 8.68 -20.39
C ARG A 301 20.91 9.37 -19.27
N ARG A 302 21.74 10.36 -19.60
CA ARG A 302 22.48 11.16 -18.60
C ARG A 302 21.56 11.99 -17.69
N LEU A 303 20.35 12.29 -18.16
CA LEU A 303 19.31 12.97 -17.39
C LEU A 303 18.40 12.00 -16.60
N GLY A 304 18.72 10.70 -16.61
CA GLY A 304 17.96 9.68 -15.90
C GLY A 304 16.74 9.14 -16.68
N VAL A 305 16.66 9.38 -17.99
CA VAL A 305 15.64 8.77 -18.84
C VAL A 305 16.02 7.33 -19.15
N ASP A 306 15.12 6.38 -18.86
CA ASP A 306 15.24 5.00 -19.34
C ASP A 306 14.87 4.96 -20.82
N THR A 307 15.86 5.12 -21.69
CA THR A 307 15.64 5.13 -23.14
C THR A 307 15.25 3.77 -23.70
N ALA A 308 15.48 2.66 -23.00
CA ALA A 308 15.03 1.35 -23.48
C ALA A 308 13.49 1.28 -23.51
N ARG A 309 12.84 1.96 -22.55
CA ARG A 309 11.38 2.09 -22.49
C ARG A 309 10.86 3.33 -23.19
N ALA A 310 11.57 4.45 -23.09
CA ALA A 310 11.08 5.75 -23.54
C ALA A 310 11.31 6.04 -25.03
N ALA A 311 12.32 5.47 -25.68
CA ALA A 311 12.77 5.92 -27.00
C ALA A 311 11.68 5.83 -28.09
N HIS A 312 10.80 4.83 -28.01
CA HIS A 312 9.69 4.74 -28.95
C HIS A 312 8.74 5.92 -28.81
N PHE A 313 8.46 6.36 -27.59
CA PHE A 313 7.49 7.41 -27.27
C PHE A 313 8.06 8.83 -27.43
N LEU A 314 9.36 8.97 -27.69
CA LEU A 314 10.02 10.28 -27.72
C LEU A 314 10.49 10.64 -29.13
N ALA A 315 10.39 11.93 -29.44
CA ALA A 315 11.04 12.55 -30.57
C ALA A 315 12.02 13.63 -30.13
N LEU A 316 13.03 13.85 -30.95
CA LEU A 316 13.97 14.97 -30.86
C LEU A 316 14.06 15.61 -32.24
N ARG A 317 13.70 16.90 -32.33
CA ARG A 317 13.74 17.66 -33.60
C ARG A 317 12.93 16.99 -34.72
N GLY A 318 11.73 16.55 -34.38
CA GLY A 318 10.81 15.89 -35.32
C GLY A 318 11.18 14.45 -35.69
N ARG A 319 12.24 13.87 -35.12
CA ARG A 319 12.64 12.47 -35.38
C ARG A 319 12.41 11.60 -34.15
N ARG A 320 11.63 10.53 -34.32
CA ARG A 320 11.43 9.51 -33.27
C ARG A 320 12.76 8.84 -32.92
N LEU A 321 12.99 8.59 -31.64
CA LEU A 321 14.27 8.01 -31.17
C LEU A 321 14.38 6.50 -31.40
N ALA A 322 13.26 5.77 -31.44
CA ALA A 322 13.21 4.36 -31.86
C ALA A 322 11.96 4.09 -32.72
N PRO A 323 12.09 3.41 -33.87
CA PRO A 323 10.97 3.21 -34.80
C PRO A 323 9.93 2.22 -34.27
N ALA A 324 10.35 1.23 -33.47
CA ALA A 324 9.49 0.19 -32.92
C ALA A 324 9.30 0.37 -31.40
N PRO A 325 8.16 -0.10 -30.84
CA PRO A 325 7.97 -0.18 -29.40
C PRO A 325 9.02 -1.09 -28.74
N PRO A 326 9.24 -0.94 -27.42
CA PRO A 326 10.13 -1.83 -26.68
C PRO A 326 9.75 -3.30 -26.88
N ALA A 327 10.74 -4.16 -27.08
CA ALA A 327 10.53 -5.59 -27.25
C ALA A 327 9.75 -6.16 -26.04
N ARG A 328 8.69 -6.90 -26.33
CA ARG A 328 7.87 -7.57 -25.32
C ARG A 328 8.27 -9.03 -25.24
N GLN A 329 8.62 -9.49 -24.05
CA GLN A 329 8.73 -10.92 -23.82
C GLN A 329 7.32 -11.51 -23.80
N LEU A 330 6.99 -12.29 -24.82
CA LEU A 330 5.77 -13.07 -24.85
C LEU A 330 5.82 -14.09 -23.71
N ARG A 331 4.71 -14.24 -22.99
CA ARG A 331 4.59 -15.25 -21.95
C ARG A 331 3.97 -16.49 -22.55
N LEU A 332 4.61 -17.63 -22.30
CA LEU A 332 4.08 -18.94 -22.65
C LEU A 332 2.90 -19.35 -21.76
N PHE A 333 2.83 -18.83 -20.51
CA PHE A 333 1.78 -19.17 -19.55
C PHE A 333 1.13 -17.93 -18.93
N PRO A 334 -0.17 -18.02 -18.58
CA PRO A 334 -0.87 -17.03 -17.77
C PRO A 334 -0.17 -16.73 -16.44
N HIS A 335 -0.35 -15.50 -15.95
CA HIS A 335 0.16 -15.07 -14.66
C HIS A 335 -0.31 -16.00 -13.52
N GLY A 336 0.63 -16.54 -12.74
CA GLY A 336 0.32 -17.38 -11.57
C GLY A 336 0.48 -18.89 -11.77
N GLN A 337 0.71 -19.39 -12.99
CA GLN A 337 0.86 -20.82 -13.26
C GLN A 337 2.25 -21.42 -12.90
N HIS A 338 3.14 -20.65 -12.25
CA HIS A 338 4.55 -21.04 -12.05
C HIS A 338 5.00 -21.28 -10.61
N LEU A 339 4.12 -21.14 -9.61
CA LEU A 339 4.52 -21.24 -8.20
C LEU A 339 3.74 -22.34 -7.48
N PRO A 340 4.27 -23.57 -7.39
CA PRO A 340 3.78 -24.54 -6.41
C PRO A 340 4.08 -24.01 -5.00
N GLN A 341 3.05 -23.91 -4.15
CA GLN A 341 3.23 -23.54 -2.75
C GLN A 341 3.87 -24.72 -1.97
N SER A 342 4.83 -24.41 -1.10
CA SER A 342 5.33 -25.39 -0.12
C SER A 342 4.42 -25.38 1.13
N PRO A 343 3.98 -26.53 1.65
CA PRO A 343 3.01 -26.57 2.75
C PRO A 343 3.65 -26.18 4.09
N PHE A 344 3.04 -25.22 4.79
CA PHE A 344 3.31 -25.00 6.21
C PHE A 344 2.50 -26.02 7.03
N LYS A 345 3.17 -26.99 7.68
CA LYS A 345 2.55 -27.96 8.59
C LYS A 345 2.94 -27.66 10.03
N THR A 346 1.99 -27.23 10.87
CA THR A 346 2.10 -27.31 12.33
C THR A 346 0.75 -27.68 12.93
N ALA A 347 0.71 -28.65 13.84
CA ALA A 347 -0.50 -29.15 14.51
C ALA A 347 -0.53 -28.73 15.99
N VAL A 348 -1.67 -28.19 16.49
CA VAL A 348 -1.89 -27.77 17.90
C VAL A 348 -3.41 -27.84 18.25
N PRO A 349 -3.82 -28.08 19.53
CA PRO A 349 -5.16 -28.58 19.94
C PRO A 349 -6.32 -27.55 19.95
N PRO A 350 -7.57 -27.99 20.29
CA PRO A 350 -8.79 -27.20 20.17
C PRO A 350 -8.92 -26.00 21.13
N CYS A 351 -9.71 -25.03 20.66
CA CYS A 351 -10.12 -23.75 21.23
C CYS A 351 -10.32 -23.68 22.75
N ALA A 352 -9.79 -22.63 23.39
CA ALA A 352 -10.02 -22.32 24.81
C ALA A 352 -10.56 -20.90 25.07
N TYR A 353 -10.98 -20.16 24.04
CA TYR A 353 -11.44 -18.78 24.21
C TYR A 353 -12.73 -18.53 23.43
N ARG A 354 -13.84 -19.00 24.00
CA ARG A 354 -15.17 -18.41 23.80
C ARG A 354 -15.55 -17.66 25.06
#